data_AF-A0A1F8PEE7-F1
#
_entry.id   AF-A0A1F8PEE7-F1
#
_cell.length_a   1.000
_cell.length_b   1.000
_cell.length_c   1.000
_cell.angle_alpha   90.00
_cell.angle_beta   90.00
_cell.angle_gamma   90.00
#
_symmetry.space_group_name_H-M   'P 1'
#
loop_
_entity.id
_entity.type
_entity.pdbx_description
1 polymer ?
#
loop_
_entity_poly.entity_id
_entity_poly.type
_entity_poly.pdbx_seq_one_letter_code
_entity_poly.pdbx_strand_id
1 'polypeptide(L)' 'MVVRKTASNRSSMLQDVLRGAPTEIDAISGAVVEHGERLGVPTTASLLCWKLVKASVYKTADQALEQAVMRQ' A
#
# COMPACT_ATOMS: atom_id res chain seq x y z
N MET A 1 4.30 10.06 -21.72
CA MET A 1 3.71 9.08 -20.77
C MET A 1 4.80 8.17 -20.21
N VAL A 2 5.18 8.35 -18.95
CA VAL A 2 6.12 7.45 -18.24
C VAL A 2 5.48 6.06 -18.03
N VAL A 3 4.19 6.00 -17.72
CA VAL A 3 3.45 4.75 -17.48
C VAL A 3 3.55 3.75 -18.63
N ARG A 4 3.46 4.21 -19.89
CA ARG A 4 3.65 3.35 -21.08
C ARG A 4 5.08 2.84 -21.23
N LYS A 5 6.07 3.66 -20.83
CA LYS A 5 7.49 3.30 -20.91
C LYS A 5 7.92 2.34 -19.80
N THR A 6 7.17 2.29 -18.70
CA THR A 6 7.46 1.45 -17.53
C THR A 6 6.41 0.36 -17.32
N ALA A 7 5.68 -0.03 -18.36
CA ALA A 7 4.57 -0.98 -18.24
C ALA A 7 5.02 -2.36 -17.72
N SER A 8 6.25 -2.77 -18.00
CA SER A 8 6.86 -3.99 -17.47
C SER A 8 7.42 -3.84 -16.06
N ASN A 9 7.51 -2.63 -15.51
CA ASN A 9 8.09 -2.40 -14.19
C ASN A 9 7.07 -2.74 -13.10
N ARG A 10 7.49 -3.54 -12.13
CA ARG A 10 6.77 -3.65 -10.85
C ARG A 10 7.08 -2.43 -10.01
N SER A 11 6.04 -1.75 -9.52
CA SER A 11 6.22 -0.66 -8.57
C SER A 11 6.90 -1.17 -7.29
N SER A 12 7.71 -0.34 -6.64
CA SER A 12 8.35 -0.64 -5.36
C SER A 12 7.33 -1.08 -4.31
N MET A 13 6.23 -0.34 -4.22
CA MET A 13 5.12 -0.65 -3.31
C MET A 13 4.50 -2.04 -3.55
N LEU A 14 4.37 -2.50 -4.80
CA LEU A 14 3.90 -3.85 -5.08
C LEU A 14 4.91 -4.91 -4.60
N GLN A 15 6.21 -4.63 -4.74
CA GLN A 15 7.25 -5.52 -4.25
C GLN A 15 7.23 -5.61 -2.71
N ASP A 16 7.00 -4.48 -2.04
CA ASP A 16 6.83 -4.41 -0.58
C ASP A 16 5.64 -5.23 -0.08
N VAL A 17 4.48 -5.09 -0.74
CA VAL A 17 3.29 -5.91 -0.42
C VAL A 17 3.58 -7.40 -0.57
N LEU A 18 4.24 -7.80 -1.66
CA LEU A 18 4.52 -9.21 -1.95
C LEU A 18 5.52 -9.84 -0.97
N ARG A 19 6.46 -9.05 -0.43
CA ARG A 19 7.45 -9.51 0.55
C ARG A 19 7.03 -9.27 2.00
N GLY A 20 5.84 -8.72 2.25
CA GLY A 20 5.33 -8.39 3.58
C GLY A 20 6.11 -7.27 4.28
N ALA A 21 6.77 -6.40 3.52
CA ALA A 21 7.50 -5.26 4.08
C ALA A 21 6.59 -4.03 4.26
N PRO A 22 6.96 -3.08 5.15
CA PRO A 22 6.33 -1.76 5.20
C PRO A 22 6.34 -1.09 3.82
N THR A 23 5.25 -0.38 3.51
CA THR A 23 5.11 0.36 2.23
C THR A 23 5.10 1.87 2.49
N GLU A 24 5.36 2.66 1.45
CA GLU A 24 5.26 4.13 1.50
C GLU A 24 3.82 4.65 1.36
N ILE A 25 2.78 3.80 1.47
CA ILE A 25 1.39 4.18 1.18
C ILE A 25 0.89 5.31 2.07
N ASP A 26 1.30 5.35 3.34
CA ASP A 26 0.94 6.42 4.28
C ASP A 26 1.54 7.77 3.83
N ALA A 27 2.79 7.79 3.39
CA ALA A 27 3.46 9.01 2.93
C ALA A 27 2.90 9.53 1.59
N ILE A 28 2.41 8.64 0.73
CA ILE A 28 1.91 9.01 -0.60
C ILE A 28 0.41 9.28 -0.57
N SER A 29 -0.41 8.25 -0.32
CA SER A 29 -1.87 8.37 -0.38
C SER A 29 -2.45 8.88 0.93
N GLY A 30 -1.86 8.50 2.08
CA GLY A 30 -2.26 9.01 3.39
C GLY A 30 -2.08 10.52 3.50
N ALA A 31 -0.94 11.06 3.06
CA ALA A 31 -0.70 12.50 3.04
C ALA A 31 -1.72 13.27 2.17
N VAL A 32 -2.09 12.72 1.02
CA VAL A 32 -3.13 13.32 0.16
C VAL A 32 -4.50 13.31 0.85
N VAL A 33 -4.85 12.22 1.53
CA VAL A 33 -6.10 12.11 2.29
C VAL A 33 -6.13 13.14 3.42
N GLU A 34 -5.07 13.22 4.24
CA GLU A 34 -4.95 14.17 5.34
C GLU A 34 -5.09 15.63 4.85
N HIS A 35 -4.41 15.97 3.76
CA HIS A 35 -4.53 17.31 3.17
C HIS A 35 -5.93 17.58 2.60
N GLY A 36 -6.57 16.59 1.98
CA GLY A 36 -7.94 16.68 1.50
C GLY A 36 -8.93 16.93 2.64
N GLU A 37 -8.80 16.20 3.74
CA GLU A 37 -9.63 16.39 4.95
C GLU A 37 -9.47 17.80 5.52
N ARG A 38 -8.23 18.29 5.66
CA ARG A 38 -7.95 19.65 6.14
C ARG A 38 -8.58 20.75 5.27
N LEU A 39 -8.69 20.50 3.97
CA LEU A 39 -9.22 21.45 2.99
C LEU A 39 -10.71 21.23 2.67
N GLY A 40 -11.35 20.20 3.25
CA GLY A 40 -12.72 19.81 2.90
C GLY A 40 -12.88 19.29 1.47
N VAL A 41 -11.80 18.81 0.85
CA VAL A 41 -11.79 18.27 -0.52
C VAL A 41 -11.82 16.74 -0.49
N PRO A 42 -12.83 16.08 -1.08
CA PRO A 42 -12.88 14.64 -1.15
C PRO A 42 -11.74 14.04 -1.98
N THR A 43 -11.04 13.05 -1.42
CA THR A 43 -9.92 12.34 -2.06
C THR A 43 -10.25 10.85 -2.26
N THR A 44 -11.46 10.56 -2.75
CA THR A 44 -12.05 9.21 -2.80
C THR A 44 -11.13 8.13 -3.37
N ALA A 45 -10.43 8.42 -4.46
CA ALA A 45 -9.51 7.46 -5.08
C ALA A 45 -8.28 7.18 -4.20
N SER A 46 -7.63 8.24 -3.68
CA SER A 46 -6.48 8.10 -2.78
C SER A 46 -6.86 7.39 -1.48
N LEU A 47 -8.04 7.69 -0.93
CA LEU A 47 -8.58 7.04 0.26
C LEU A 47 -8.79 5.54 0.05
N LEU A 48 -9.40 5.17 -1.09
CA LEU A 48 -9.62 3.76 -1.42
C LEU A 48 -8.29 3.01 -1.59
N CYS A 49 -7.37 3.56 -2.39
CA CYS A 49 -6.04 2.97 -2.59
C CYS A 49 -5.29 2.81 -1.26
N TRP A 50 -5.32 3.85 -0.41
CA TRP A 50 -4.67 3.82 0.89
C TRP A 50 -5.19 2.67 1.76
N LYS A 51 -6.52 2.57 1.92
CA LYS A 51 -7.15 1.53 2.73
C LYS A 51 -6.86 0.12 2.20
N LEU A 52 -6.96 -0.09 0.89
CA LEU A 52 -6.76 -1.41 0.28
C LEU A 52 -5.31 -1.89 0.41
N VAL A 53 -4.33 -1.02 0.13
CA VAL A 53 -2.91 -1.39 0.25
C VAL A 53 -2.52 -1.58 1.71
N LYS A 54 -3.03 -0.75 2.61
CA LYS A 54 -2.78 -0.91 4.05
C LYS A 54 -3.30 -2.26 4.56
N ALA A 55 -4.51 -2.65 4.13
CA ALA A 55 -5.08 -3.96 4.47
C ALA A 55 -4.29 -5.14 3.88
N SER A 56 -3.75 -5.02 2.67
CA SER A 56 -2.99 -6.11 2.05
C SER A 56 -1.65 -6.37 2.75
N VAL A 57 -0.97 -5.34 3.25
CA VAL A 57 0.29 -5.50 3.99
C VAL A 57 0.08 -6.22 5.32
N TYR A 58 -0.95 -5.83 6.08
CA TYR A 58 -1.25 -6.49 7.36
C TYR A 58 -1.63 -7.96 7.20
N LYS A 59 -2.38 -8.30 6.16
CA LYS A 59 -2.75 -9.70 5.87
C LYS A 59 -1.52 -10.56 5.57
N THR A 60 -0.58 -10.05 4.76
CA THR A 60 0.65 -10.78 4.44
C THR A 60 1.53 -10.99 5.67
N ALA A 61 1.62 -9.97 6.54
CA ALA A 61 2.40 -10.07 7.78
C ALA A 61 1.82 -11.12 8.75
N ASP A 62 0.50 -11.17 8.89
CA ASP A 62 -0.20 -12.14 9.73
C ASP A 62 0.00 -13.58 9.23
N GLN A 63 -0.16 -13.80 7.92
CA GLN A 63 0.10 -15.11 7.30
C GLN A 63 1.56 -15.56 7.44
N ALA A 64 2.52 -14.63 7.35
CA ALA A 64 3.93 -14.95 7.54
C ALA A 64 4.23 -15.38 8.99
N LEU A 65 3.58 -14.76 9.97
CA LEU A 65 3.68 -15.14 11.38
C LEU A 65 3.08 -16.53 11.63
N GLU A 66 1.88 -16.81 11.14
CA GLU A 66 1.24 -18.12 11.25
C GLU A 66 2.10 -19.24 10.64
N GLN A 67 2.68 -19.02 9.47
CA GLN A 67 3.57 -19.97 8.81
C GLN A 67 4.86 -20.22 9.61
N ALA A 68 5.39 -19.20 10.28
CA ALA A 68 6.59 -19.33 11.11
C ALA A 68 6.32 -20.11 12.40
N VAL A 69 5.14 -19.93 13.01
CA VAL A 69 4.71 -20.68 14.21
C VAL A 69 4.43 -22.16 13.88
N MET A 70 3.82 -22.47 12.73
CA MET A 70 3.49 -23.85 12.33
C MET A 70 4.70 -24.69 11.86
N ARG A 71 5.87 -24.06 11.67
CA ARG A 71 7.12 -24.74 11.27
C ARG A 71 8.03 -25.11 12.45
N GLN A 72 7.64 -24.80 13.69
CA GLN A 72 8.30 -25.24 14.92
C GLN A 72 7.68 -26.53 15.45
#